data_AF-M1M0E1-F1
#
_entry.id   AF-M1M0E1-F1
#
_cell.length_a   1.000
_cell.length_b   1.000
_cell.length_c   1.000
_cell.angle_alpha   90.00
_cell.angle_beta   90.00
_cell.angle_gamma   90.00
#
_symmetry.space_group_name_H-M   'P 1'
#
loop_
_entity.id
_entity.type
_entity.pdbx_description
1 polymer ?
#
loop_
_entity_poly.entity_id
_entity_poly.type
_entity_poly.pdbx_seq_one_letter_code
_entity_poly.pdbx_strand_id
1 'polypeptide(L)'
;MNLLKNYIINEAQNIVALDKNDNYNVPNGTDYYWGSNMQVINNAVLLAEAYKIMPNKEYLEYAKEHINYCLGKNSLGMSYVTGYGSNSMKHPHHRPSTAQGAAVQGMIAGGSNKNLEDPLAKNLLKDKAPAKCYLDNSESYSTNEVDIYWNSPFVHAMAELNMK
;
A
#
# COMPACT_ATOMS: atom_id res chain seq x y z
N MET A 1 -14.31 -20.16 20.31
CA MET A 1 -14.42 -19.16 19.22
C MET A 1 -14.82 -19.90 17.93
N ASN A 2 -15.64 -19.32 17.03
CA ASN A 2 -16.07 -20.06 15.82
C ASN A 2 -14.95 -20.14 14.77
N LEU A 3 -15.05 -21.08 13.82
CA LEU A 3 -14.02 -21.38 12.81
C LEU A 3 -13.54 -20.13 12.05
N LEU A 4 -14.46 -19.24 11.68
CA LEU A 4 -14.14 -18.01 10.94
C LEU A 4 -13.24 -17.07 11.77
N LYS A 5 -13.58 -16.85 13.05
CA LYS A 5 -12.76 -16.00 13.92
C LYS A 5 -11.36 -16.59 14.11
N ASN A 6 -11.24 -17.92 14.24
CA ASN A 6 -9.93 -18.57 14.35
C ASN A 6 -9.09 -18.36 13.07
N TYR A 7 -9.71 -18.43 11.90
CA TYR A 7 -9.03 -18.16 10.63
C TYR A 7 -8.46 -16.74 10.58
N ILE A 8 -9.27 -15.73 10.94
CA ILE A 8 -8.82 -14.32 10.97
C ILE A 8 -7.64 -14.13 11.93
N ILE A 9 -7.70 -14.75 13.12
CA ILE A 9 -6.61 -14.66 14.09
C ILE A 9 -5.32 -15.31 13.57
N ASN A 10 -5.42 -16.51 12.99
CA ASN A 10 -4.26 -17.22 12.48
C ASN A 10 -3.61 -16.42 11.34
N GLU A 11 -4.41 -15.82 10.46
CA GLU A 11 -3.91 -14.98 9.39
C GLU A 11 -3.24 -13.70 9.92
N ALA A 12 -3.83 -13.05 10.92
CA ALA A 12 -3.23 -11.90 11.59
C ALA A 12 -1.88 -12.24 12.24
N GLN A 13 -1.77 -13.42 12.86
CA GLN A 13 -0.51 -13.89 13.44
C GLN A 13 0.55 -14.14 12.37
N ASN A 14 0.16 -14.72 11.23
CA ASN A 14 1.07 -14.93 10.09
C ASN A 14 1.55 -13.59 9.52
N ILE A 15 0.66 -12.62 9.31
CA ILE A 15 1.00 -11.28 8.84
C ILE A 15 2.01 -10.63 9.78
N VAL A 16 1.73 -10.54 11.09
CA VAL A 16 2.65 -9.94 12.07
C VAL A 16 4.01 -10.65 12.08
N ALA A 17 4.04 -11.98 11.92
CA ALA A 17 5.29 -12.72 11.84
C ALA A 17 6.12 -12.37 10.59
N LEU A 18 5.46 -12.12 9.46
CA LEU A 18 6.12 -11.66 8.23
C LEU A 18 6.59 -10.20 8.36
N ASP A 19 5.76 -9.33 8.92
CA ASP A 19 6.08 -7.90 9.09
C ASP A 19 7.31 -7.71 9.96
N LYS A 20 7.44 -8.48 11.05
CA LYS A 20 8.62 -8.49 11.94
C LYS A 20 9.93 -8.83 11.21
N ASN A 21 9.86 -9.53 10.09
CA ASN A 21 11.00 -9.95 9.30
C ASN A 21 11.26 -9.03 8.08
N ASP A 22 10.45 -7.99 7.89
CA ASP A 22 10.62 -7.00 6.83
C ASP A 22 11.12 -5.65 7.39
N ASN A 23 12.07 -5.02 6.68
CA ASN A 23 12.67 -3.76 7.13
C ASN A 23 11.69 -2.56 7.12
N TYR A 24 10.60 -2.66 6.37
CA TYR A 24 9.53 -1.67 6.30
C TYR A 24 8.23 -2.14 6.97
N ASN A 25 8.26 -3.29 7.67
CA ASN A 25 7.14 -3.82 8.43
C ASN A 25 5.90 -4.07 7.56
N VAL A 26 6.10 -4.59 6.34
CA VAL A 26 5.01 -5.03 5.45
C VAL A 26 5.35 -6.37 4.79
N PRO A 27 4.37 -7.25 4.51
CA PRO A 27 4.64 -8.63 4.15
C PRO A 27 4.69 -8.85 2.63
N ASN A 28 5.18 -7.87 1.86
CA ASN A 28 5.27 -7.98 0.40
C ASN A 28 6.41 -8.91 -0.05
N GLY A 29 7.44 -9.11 0.78
CA GLY A 29 8.62 -9.89 0.42
C GLY A 29 9.25 -9.40 -0.89
N THR A 30 9.30 -10.27 -1.89
CA THR A 30 9.72 -9.93 -3.27
C THR A 30 8.58 -9.95 -4.27
N ASP A 31 7.33 -10.05 -3.81
CA ASP A 31 6.14 -10.24 -4.64
C ASP A 31 5.32 -8.97 -4.83
N TYR A 32 6.00 -7.92 -5.27
CA TYR A 32 5.37 -6.67 -5.67
C TYR A 32 4.70 -6.85 -7.05
N TYR A 33 3.37 -6.93 -7.10
CA TYR A 33 2.58 -7.02 -8.33
C TYR A 33 1.68 -5.79 -8.51
N TRP A 34 0.93 -5.72 -9.61
CA TRP A 34 -0.01 -4.64 -9.88
C TRP A 34 -0.98 -4.43 -8.72
N GLY A 35 -0.91 -3.26 -8.08
CA GLY A 35 -1.74 -2.96 -6.92
C GLY A 35 -1.17 -3.49 -5.60
N SER A 36 0.16 -3.65 -5.48
CA SER A 36 0.81 -4.12 -4.24
C SER A 36 0.39 -3.37 -2.99
N ASN A 37 0.10 -2.05 -3.09
CA ASN A 37 -0.39 -1.27 -1.96
C ASN A 37 -1.74 -1.77 -1.46
N MET A 38 -2.61 -2.29 -2.33
CA MET A 38 -3.90 -2.86 -1.94
C MET A 38 -3.72 -4.03 -0.97
N GLN A 39 -2.74 -4.91 -1.21
CA GLN A 39 -2.47 -6.04 -0.32
C GLN A 39 -2.03 -5.54 1.07
N VAL A 40 -1.09 -4.59 1.10
CA VAL A 40 -0.62 -3.98 2.35
C VAL A 40 -1.80 -3.39 3.15
N ILE A 41 -2.67 -2.65 2.47
CA ILE A 41 -3.80 -2.00 3.12
C ILE A 41 -4.87 -3.00 3.57
N ASN A 42 -5.17 -4.02 2.76
CA ASN A 42 -6.10 -5.09 3.14
C ASN A 42 -5.61 -5.85 4.38
N ASN A 43 -4.30 -6.06 4.50
CA ASN A 43 -3.71 -6.63 5.71
C ASN A 43 -3.90 -5.71 6.91
N ALA A 44 -3.79 -4.38 6.75
CA ALA A 44 -4.08 -3.43 7.82
C ALA A 44 -5.53 -3.53 8.32
N VAL A 45 -6.49 -3.67 7.40
CA VAL A 45 -7.91 -3.92 7.74
C VAL A 45 -8.06 -5.24 8.50
N LEU A 46 -7.45 -6.32 8.02
CA LEU A 46 -7.51 -7.64 8.67
C LEU A 46 -6.93 -7.60 10.09
N LEU A 47 -5.79 -6.95 10.28
CA LEU A 47 -5.16 -6.77 11.58
C LEU A 47 -6.05 -5.96 12.54
N ALA A 48 -6.66 -4.87 12.07
CA ALA A 48 -7.62 -4.09 12.87
C ALA A 48 -8.83 -4.93 13.29
N GLU A 49 -9.38 -5.76 12.40
CA GLU A 49 -10.46 -6.69 12.74
C GLU A 49 -10.02 -7.79 13.71
N ALA A 50 -8.81 -8.33 13.54
CA ALA A 50 -8.26 -9.31 14.46
C ALA A 50 -8.11 -8.74 15.88
N TYR A 51 -7.73 -7.46 16.01
CA TYR A 51 -7.70 -6.77 17.30
C TYR A 51 -9.07 -6.72 17.99
N LYS A 52 -10.14 -6.46 17.23
CA LYS A 52 -11.51 -6.47 17.78
C LYS A 52 -11.95 -7.87 18.24
N ILE A 53 -11.48 -8.91 17.56
CA ILE A 53 -11.81 -10.31 17.88
C ILE A 53 -11.00 -10.81 19.09
N MET A 54 -9.69 -10.59 19.09
CA MET A 54 -8.76 -10.99 20.14
C MET A 54 -7.69 -9.90 20.32
N PRO A 55 -7.85 -9.01 21.31
CA PRO A 55 -6.96 -7.87 21.48
C PRO A 55 -5.49 -8.27 21.67
N ASN A 56 -4.66 -7.87 20.72
CA ASN A 56 -3.19 -7.90 20.79
C ASN A 56 -2.67 -6.56 20.25
N LYS A 57 -1.84 -5.86 21.04
CA LYS A 57 -1.31 -4.54 20.65
C LYS A 57 -0.51 -4.59 19.35
N GLU A 58 0.17 -5.71 19.08
CA GLU A 58 0.94 -5.89 17.85
C GLU A 58 0.06 -5.77 16.59
N TYR A 59 -1.20 -6.21 16.64
CA TYR A 59 -2.09 -6.09 15.49
C TYR A 59 -2.34 -4.63 15.10
N LEU A 60 -2.59 -3.76 16.09
CA LEU A 60 -2.76 -2.32 15.82
C LEU A 60 -1.46 -1.64 15.43
N GLU A 61 -0.34 -2.05 16.01
CA GLU A 61 0.98 -1.51 15.70
C GLU A 61 1.35 -1.77 14.24
N TYR A 62 1.30 -3.02 13.80
CA TYR A 62 1.63 -3.39 12.42
C TYR A 62 0.58 -2.91 11.41
N ALA A 63 -0.70 -2.85 11.77
CA ALA A 63 -1.71 -2.23 10.91
C ALA A 63 -1.39 -0.74 10.62
N LYS A 64 -0.88 0.00 11.62
CA LYS A 64 -0.43 1.39 11.42
C LYS A 64 0.83 1.45 10.57
N GLU A 65 1.74 0.49 10.73
CA GLU A 65 2.94 0.40 9.90
C GLU A 65 2.63 0.21 8.42
N HIS A 66 1.59 -0.56 8.10
CA HIS A 66 1.11 -0.72 6.73
C HIS A 66 0.62 0.62 6.12
N ILE A 67 -0.05 1.45 6.92
CA ILE A 67 -0.45 2.80 6.48
C ILE A 67 0.77 3.74 6.40
N ASN A 68 1.70 3.65 7.35
CA ASN A 68 2.96 4.42 7.29
C ASN A 68 3.77 4.07 6.05
N TYR A 69 3.80 2.80 5.63
CA TYR A 69 4.41 2.36 4.38
C TYR A 69 3.79 3.07 3.18
N CYS A 70 2.45 3.15 3.12
CA CYS A 70 1.74 3.88 2.07
C CYS A 70 2.05 5.39 2.08
N LEU A 71 2.32 5.96 3.26
CA LEU A 71 2.61 7.39 3.47
C LEU A 71 4.11 7.76 3.44
N GLY A 72 5.00 6.82 3.11
CA GLY A 72 6.40 7.11 2.82
C GLY A 72 7.44 6.36 3.65
N LYS A 73 7.04 5.53 4.62
CA LYS A 73 7.95 4.58 5.31
C LYS A 73 8.22 3.36 4.42
N ASN A 74 8.82 3.60 3.27
CA ASN A 74 9.11 2.60 2.25
C ASN A 74 10.46 2.87 1.58
N SER A 75 10.89 1.95 0.71
CA SER A 75 12.21 1.98 0.08
C SER A 75 12.47 3.17 -0.86
N LEU A 76 11.43 3.94 -1.19
CA LEU A 76 11.49 5.13 -2.04
C LEU A 76 11.45 6.42 -1.22
N GLY A 77 11.10 6.37 0.07
CA GLY A 77 10.91 7.55 0.91
C GLY A 77 9.83 8.48 0.34
N MET A 78 8.78 7.90 -0.26
CA MET A 78 7.74 8.64 -0.99
C MET A 78 6.36 8.14 -0.59
N SER A 79 5.43 9.05 -0.31
CA SER A 79 4.02 8.74 -0.12
C SER A 79 3.37 8.41 -1.46
N TYR A 80 2.70 7.27 -1.52
CA TYR A 80 1.88 6.86 -2.66
C TYR A 80 0.53 7.58 -2.71
N VAL A 81 0.26 8.49 -1.76
CA VAL A 81 -0.99 9.24 -1.67
C VAL A 81 -0.76 10.67 -2.14
N THR A 82 -1.48 11.08 -3.17
CA THR A 82 -1.48 12.47 -3.69
C THR A 82 -1.78 13.47 -2.58
N GLY A 83 -0.89 14.46 -2.40
CA GLY A 83 -1.09 15.57 -1.46
C GLY A 83 -0.68 15.35 -0.02
N TYR A 84 -0.36 14.11 0.36
CA TYR A 84 -0.05 13.78 1.74
C TYR A 84 1.38 13.30 1.86
N GLY A 85 2.15 13.93 2.75
CA GLY A 85 3.59 13.72 2.91
C GLY A 85 4.44 14.76 2.17
N SER A 86 5.66 14.99 2.68
CA SER A 86 6.60 15.97 2.11
C SER A 86 7.11 15.59 0.71
N ASN A 87 7.10 14.31 0.40
CA ASN A 87 7.41 13.75 -0.91
C ASN A 87 6.28 12.80 -1.32
N SER A 88 5.25 13.32 -1.97
CA SER A 88 4.04 12.59 -2.36
C SER A 88 3.93 12.43 -3.87
N MET A 89 3.14 11.45 -4.31
CA MET A 89 2.76 11.25 -5.72
C MET A 89 2.19 12.54 -6.35
N LYS A 90 2.74 12.94 -7.49
CA LYS A 90 2.37 14.18 -8.21
C LYS A 90 1.80 13.92 -9.60
N HIS A 91 2.13 12.80 -10.22
CA HIS A 91 1.82 12.51 -11.62
C HIS A 91 1.07 11.18 -11.78
N PRO A 92 -0.08 10.98 -11.10
CA PRO A 92 -0.84 9.73 -11.21
C PRO A 92 -1.28 9.48 -12.66
N HIS A 93 -1.38 8.21 -13.06
CA HIS A 93 -2.12 7.82 -14.25
C HIS A 93 -3.63 8.01 -13.98
N HIS A 94 -4.10 9.26 -14.13
CA HIS A 94 -5.47 9.67 -13.84
C HIS A 94 -5.88 10.81 -14.77
N ARG A 95 -6.81 10.53 -15.69
CA ARG A 95 -7.18 11.46 -16.78
C ARG A 95 -7.58 12.87 -16.29
N PRO A 96 -8.45 13.04 -15.28
CA PRO A 96 -8.75 14.37 -14.74
C PRO A 96 -7.52 15.12 -14.22
N SER A 97 -6.62 14.43 -13.50
CA SER A 97 -5.38 15.05 -13.00
C SER A 97 -4.47 15.50 -14.14
N THR A 98 -4.31 14.65 -15.17
CA THR A 98 -3.51 14.98 -16.36
C THR A 98 -4.09 16.17 -17.11
N ALA A 99 -5.41 16.18 -17.32
CA ALA A 99 -6.10 17.29 -18.01
C ALA A 99 -6.00 18.61 -17.23
N GLN A 100 -6.04 18.55 -15.90
CA GLN A 100 -5.91 19.71 -15.02
C GLN A 100 -4.46 20.16 -14.82
N GLY A 101 -3.47 19.31 -15.14
CA GLY A 101 -2.05 19.56 -14.86
C GLY A 101 -1.68 19.49 -13.38
N ALA A 102 -2.57 18.96 -12.54
CA ALA A 102 -2.36 18.83 -11.10
C ALA A 102 -3.08 17.58 -10.58
N ALA A 103 -2.43 16.84 -9.67
CA ALA A 103 -3.05 15.70 -9.03
C ALA A 103 -4.27 16.10 -8.17
N VAL A 104 -5.39 15.41 -8.37
CA VAL A 104 -6.49 15.38 -7.39
C VAL A 104 -5.94 14.78 -6.09
N GLN A 105 -6.22 15.40 -4.95
CA GLN A 105 -5.64 15.03 -3.66
C GLN A 105 -6.34 13.80 -3.05
N GLY A 106 -5.63 13.00 -2.26
CA GLY A 106 -6.17 11.86 -1.50
C GLY A 106 -6.32 10.55 -2.28
N MET A 107 -5.88 10.50 -3.53
CA MET A 107 -5.80 9.26 -4.32
C MET A 107 -4.55 8.47 -3.97
N ILE A 108 -4.66 7.16 -3.78
CA ILE A 108 -3.54 6.25 -3.54
C ILE A 108 -3.19 5.47 -4.81
N ALA A 109 -1.89 5.37 -5.11
CA ALA A 109 -1.41 4.58 -6.24
C ALA A 109 -1.45 3.07 -5.95
N GLY A 110 -1.53 2.28 -7.03
CA GLY A 110 -1.35 0.83 -6.97
C GLY A 110 -0.02 0.41 -6.33
N GLY A 111 1.06 1.15 -6.56
CA GLY A 111 2.35 0.96 -5.89
C GLY A 111 3.38 0.21 -6.75
N SER A 112 4.45 -0.27 -6.11
CA SER A 112 5.53 -0.96 -6.82
C SER A 112 5.04 -2.23 -7.52
N ASN A 113 5.47 -2.43 -8.77
CA ASN A 113 5.15 -3.62 -9.55
C ASN A 113 6.41 -4.16 -10.23
N LYS A 114 6.90 -5.31 -9.76
CA LYS A 114 8.12 -5.96 -10.28
C LYS A 114 7.96 -6.50 -11.69
N ASN A 115 6.73 -6.70 -12.15
CA ASN A 115 6.44 -7.30 -13.45
C ASN A 115 6.59 -6.28 -14.60
N LEU A 116 6.69 -4.99 -14.28
CA LEU A 116 6.93 -3.90 -15.23
C LEU A 116 5.94 -3.97 -16.39
N GLU A 117 4.65 -3.82 -16.13
CA GLU A 117 3.60 -4.18 -17.11
C GLU A 117 3.22 -3.02 -18.06
N ASP A 118 3.94 -1.90 -17.97
CA ASP A 118 3.86 -0.78 -18.91
C ASP A 118 5.20 -0.46 -19.61
N PRO A 119 5.19 0.12 -20.82
CA PRO A 119 6.41 0.38 -21.58
C PRO A 119 7.43 1.25 -20.84
N LEU A 120 6.97 2.24 -20.06
CA LEU A 120 7.85 3.16 -19.35
C LEU A 120 8.55 2.46 -18.18
N ALA A 121 7.80 1.67 -17.40
CA ALA A 121 8.32 0.85 -16.31
C ALA A 121 9.33 -0.18 -16.84
N LYS A 122 9.04 -0.88 -17.95
CA LYS A 122 10.00 -1.81 -18.58
C LYS A 122 11.32 -1.15 -18.93
N ASN A 123 11.25 0.07 -19.44
CA ASN A 123 12.43 0.82 -19.87
C ASN A 123 13.27 1.34 -18.69
N LEU A 124 12.63 1.85 -17.64
CA LEU A 124 13.32 2.60 -16.58
C LEU A 124 13.58 1.79 -15.30
N LEU A 125 12.88 0.68 -15.09
CA LEU A 125 12.93 -0.07 -13.82
C LEU A 125 13.49 -1.49 -13.93
N LYS A 126 13.92 -1.94 -15.12
CA LYS A 126 14.36 -3.32 -15.40
C LYS A 126 15.30 -3.94 -14.36
N ASP A 127 16.24 -3.17 -13.84
CA ASP A 127 17.29 -3.63 -12.91
C ASP A 127 17.06 -3.15 -11.46
N LYS A 128 15.88 -2.61 -11.17
CA LYS A 128 15.53 -2.15 -9.82
C LYS A 128 15.09 -3.34 -8.96
N ALA A 129 15.39 -3.25 -7.66
CA ALA A 129 14.84 -4.17 -6.69
C ALA A 129 13.29 -4.09 -6.70
N PRO A 130 12.54 -5.18 -6.44
CA PRO A 130 11.08 -5.20 -6.54
C PRO A 130 10.37 -4.06 -5.80
N ALA A 131 10.80 -3.75 -4.56
CA ALA A 131 10.23 -2.66 -3.76
C ALA A 131 10.45 -1.25 -4.34
N LYS A 132 11.40 -1.12 -5.28
CA LYS A 132 11.76 0.12 -5.99
C LYS A 132 11.21 0.17 -7.43
N CYS A 133 10.40 -0.80 -7.84
CA CYS A 133 9.77 -0.82 -9.17
C CYS A 133 8.51 0.06 -9.20
N TYR A 134 8.68 1.37 -8.98
CA TYR A 134 7.60 2.35 -9.05
C TYR A 134 8.10 3.64 -9.73
N LEU A 135 7.24 4.29 -10.51
CA LEU A 135 7.52 5.56 -11.17
C LEU A 135 6.36 6.53 -10.95
N ASP A 136 6.66 7.70 -10.36
CA ASP A 136 5.70 8.81 -10.34
C ASP A 136 5.63 9.49 -11.71
N ASN A 137 4.93 8.85 -12.65
CA ASN A 137 4.74 9.32 -14.01
C ASN A 137 3.36 8.92 -14.53
N SER A 138 2.70 9.82 -15.27
CA SER A 138 1.34 9.60 -15.77
C SER A 138 1.25 8.51 -16.84
N GLU A 139 2.36 8.12 -17.47
CA GLU A 139 2.40 7.02 -18.44
C GLU A 139 2.67 5.66 -17.78
N SER A 140 3.04 5.62 -16.50
CA SER A 140 3.30 4.36 -15.79
C SER A 140 2.04 3.80 -15.14
N TYR A 141 1.08 3.36 -15.95
CA TYR A 141 -0.18 2.82 -15.44
C TYR A 141 0.02 1.58 -14.56
N SER A 142 1.05 0.76 -14.80
CA SER A 142 1.26 -0.48 -14.04
C SER A 142 1.81 -0.26 -12.62
N THR A 143 2.29 0.95 -12.31
CA THR A 143 2.82 1.31 -10.99
C THR A 143 2.11 2.51 -10.35
N ASN A 144 1.52 3.40 -11.16
CA ASN A 144 1.09 4.73 -10.73
C ASN A 144 -0.35 5.10 -11.10
N GLU A 145 -1.15 4.14 -11.52
CA GLU A 145 -2.60 4.32 -11.64
C GLU A 145 -3.24 4.51 -10.26
N VAL A 146 -4.47 5.02 -10.25
CA VAL A 146 -5.35 5.15 -9.07
C VAL A 146 -6.66 4.41 -9.34
N ASP A 147 -7.26 3.83 -8.30
CA ASP A 147 -8.53 3.11 -8.43
C ASP A 147 -9.37 3.15 -7.15
N ILE A 148 -10.68 3.03 -7.30
CA ILE A 148 -11.65 3.04 -6.20
C ILE A 148 -11.44 1.88 -5.22
N TYR A 149 -10.98 0.73 -5.69
CA TYR A 149 -10.72 -0.44 -4.83
C TYR A 149 -9.34 -0.42 -4.16
N TRP A 150 -8.48 0.56 -4.49
CA TRP A 150 -7.30 0.88 -3.68
C TRP A 150 -7.61 1.93 -2.63
N ASN A 151 -8.39 2.94 -3.01
CA ASN A 151 -8.83 3.99 -2.10
C ASN A 151 -9.81 3.48 -1.02
N SER A 152 -10.72 2.54 -1.35
CA SER A 152 -11.72 2.05 -0.39
C SER A 152 -11.13 1.33 0.84
N PRO A 153 -10.19 0.37 0.72
CA PRO A 153 -9.57 -0.22 1.90
C PRO A 153 -8.66 0.79 2.63
N PHE A 154 -8.09 1.78 1.93
CA PHE A 154 -7.25 2.81 2.56
C PHE A 154 -8.06 3.68 3.52
N VAL A 155 -9.21 4.18 3.06
CA VAL A 155 -10.15 4.95 3.88
C VAL A 155 -10.65 4.10 5.04
N HIS A 156 -10.99 2.82 4.79
CA HIS A 156 -11.44 1.90 5.84
C HIS A 156 -10.37 1.72 6.93
N ALA A 157 -9.13 1.38 6.56
CA ALA A 157 -8.04 1.18 7.50
C ALA A 157 -7.72 2.47 8.29
N MET A 158 -7.66 3.62 7.63
CA MET A 158 -7.44 4.92 8.29
C MET A 158 -8.52 5.19 9.37
N ALA A 159 -9.78 4.94 9.06
CA ALA A 159 -10.90 5.12 9.98
C ALA A 159 -10.80 4.17 11.18
N GLU A 160 -10.54 2.88 10.93
CA GLU A 160 -10.40 1.85 11.97
C GLU A 160 -9.24 2.13 12.92
N LEU A 161 -8.11 2.60 12.39
CA LEU A 161 -6.90 2.89 13.16
C LEU A 161 -6.90 4.27 13.82
N ASN A 162 -7.96 5.07 13.60
CA ASN A 162 -8.06 6.47 14.02
C ASN A 162 -6.86 7.32 13.56
N MET A 163 -6.37 7.06 12.35
CA MET A 163 -5.31 7.84 11.72
C MET A 163 -5.99 9.02 11.01
N LYS A 164 -5.67 10.25 11.43
CA LYS A 164 -6.22 11.50 10.88
C LYS A 164 -5.09 12.37 10.36
#